data_AF-A0A850L0Z2-F1
#
_entry.id   AF-A0A850L0Z2-F1
#
_cell.length_a   1.000
_cell.length_b   1.000
_cell.length_c   1.000
_cell.angle_alpha   90.00
_cell.angle_beta   90.00
_cell.angle_gamma   90.00
#
_symmetry.space_group_name_H-M   'P 1'
#
loop_
_entity.id
_entity.type
_entity.pdbx_description
1 polymer ?
#
loop_
_entity_poly.entity_id
_entity_poly.type
_entity_poly.pdbx_seq_one_letter_code
_entity_poly.pdbx_strand_id
1 'polypeptide(L)'
;MDKKKVSSWLESELKGYTLKSSQDDFVNFLIKQADKIDKEDHLLLKDLAIDWINSEQKDLTTWGMTIAVEYNIQEATPSIEKLLGKVKEGKLWTLYYLWYIDGFLKRIKEKKE
;
A
#
# COMPACT_ATOMS: atom_id res chain seq x y z
N MET A 1 -13.78 -13.95 -1.74
CA MET A 1 -12.69 -14.85 -1.26
C MET A 1 -12.43 -14.63 0.25
N ASP A 2 -11.77 -15.52 1.01
CA ASP A 2 -11.42 -15.23 2.44
C ASP A 2 -10.21 -14.28 2.51
N LYS A 3 -10.28 -13.20 3.31
CA LYS A 3 -9.24 -12.18 3.50
C LYS A 3 -7.87 -12.78 3.78
N LYS A 4 -7.81 -13.85 4.59
CA LYS A 4 -6.54 -14.55 4.88
C LYS A 4 -5.95 -15.21 3.65
N LYS A 5 -6.77 -15.81 2.79
CA LYS A 5 -6.31 -16.43 1.54
C LYS A 5 -5.82 -15.38 0.55
N VAL A 6 -6.48 -14.23 0.47
CA VAL A 6 -6.05 -13.11 -0.40
C VAL A 6 -4.70 -12.55 0.09
N SER A 7 -4.55 -12.29 1.39
CA SER A 7 -3.29 -11.82 1.99
C SER A 7 -2.16 -12.80 1.74
N SER A 8 -2.36 -14.09 2.05
CA SER A 8 -1.31 -15.09 1.87
C SER A 8 -0.95 -15.33 0.41
N TRP A 9 -1.92 -15.26 -0.51
CA TRP A 9 -1.65 -15.34 -1.95
C TRP A 9 -0.83 -14.13 -2.41
N LEU A 10 -1.27 -12.90 -2.11
CA LEU A 10 -0.54 -11.69 -2.48
C LEU A 10 0.86 -11.66 -1.86
N GLU A 11 1.00 -11.98 -0.57
CA GLU A 11 2.32 -12.06 0.08
C GLU A 11 3.22 -13.10 -0.58
N SER A 12 2.68 -14.24 -1.05
CA SER A 12 3.44 -15.26 -1.77
C SER A 12 3.89 -14.77 -3.15
N GLU A 13 3.00 -14.10 -3.90
CA GLU A 13 3.31 -13.51 -5.20
C GLU A 13 4.33 -12.36 -5.07
N LEU A 14 4.23 -11.57 -4.00
CA LEU A 14 5.04 -10.38 -3.77
C LEU A 14 6.40 -10.70 -3.12
N LYS A 15 6.55 -11.83 -2.42
CA LYS A 15 7.84 -12.31 -1.89
C LYS A 15 8.91 -12.50 -2.98
N GLY A 16 8.50 -12.77 -4.23
CA GLY A 16 9.40 -12.83 -5.38
C GLY A 16 9.88 -11.47 -5.90
N TYR A 17 9.14 -10.41 -5.58
CA TYR A 17 9.42 -9.03 -5.98
C TYR A 17 10.18 -8.31 -4.86
N THR A 18 11.46 -8.64 -4.72
CA THR A 18 12.38 -7.82 -3.93
C THR A 18 12.56 -6.45 -4.60
N LEU A 19 12.77 -5.40 -3.79
CA LEU A 19 13.01 -3.96 -4.05
C LEU A 19 13.92 -3.54 -5.25
N LYS A 20 14.30 -4.45 -6.14
CA LYS A 20 15.08 -4.26 -7.38
C LYS A 20 14.23 -4.01 -8.62
N SER A 21 12.94 -4.32 -8.61
CA SER A 21 12.01 -3.92 -9.68
C SER A 21 11.87 -2.40 -9.68
N SER A 22 11.75 -1.76 -10.84
CA SER A 22 11.40 -0.34 -10.85
C SER A 22 10.08 -0.15 -10.09
N GLN A 23 9.91 0.98 -9.39
CA GLN A 23 8.70 1.26 -8.64
C GLN A 23 7.44 1.08 -9.52
N ASP A 24 7.55 1.42 -10.81
CA ASP A 24 6.49 1.30 -11.80
C ASP A 24 6.19 -0.16 -12.18
N ASP A 25 7.19 -1.04 -12.29
CA ASP A 25 6.97 -2.48 -12.55
C ASP A 25 6.26 -3.17 -11.39
N PHE A 26 6.62 -2.79 -10.17
CA PHE A 26 6.00 -3.28 -8.95
C PHE A 26 4.54 -2.84 -8.83
N VAL A 27 4.28 -1.55 -9.11
CA VAL A 27 2.93 -0.97 -9.16
C VAL A 27 2.09 -1.66 -10.23
N ASN A 28 2.60 -1.80 -11.45
CA ASN A 28 1.90 -2.45 -12.56
C ASN A 28 1.62 -3.94 -12.27
N PHE A 29 2.51 -4.63 -11.57
CA PHE A 29 2.27 -6.00 -11.13
C PHE A 29 1.14 -6.05 -10.10
N LEU A 30 1.19 -5.20 -9.07
CA LEU A 30 0.13 -5.12 -8.06
C LEU A 30 -1.24 -4.83 -8.67
N ILE A 31 -1.33 -3.85 -9.57
CA ILE A 31 -2.56 -3.52 -10.29
C ILE A 31 -3.04 -4.72 -11.11
N LYS A 32 -2.14 -5.38 -11.88
CA LYS A 32 -2.50 -6.58 -12.66
C LYS A 32 -2.96 -7.75 -11.80
N GLN A 33 -2.44 -7.90 -10.57
CA GLN A 33 -2.90 -8.94 -9.66
C GLN A 33 -4.23 -8.56 -9.00
N ALA A 34 -4.42 -7.29 -8.67
CA ALA A 34 -5.67 -6.78 -8.12
C ALA A 34 -6.80 -6.71 -9.17
N ASP A 35 -6.50 -6.56 -10.46
CA ASP A 35 -7.50 -6.68 -11.55
C ASP A 35 -8.02 -8.12 -11.73
N LYS A 36 -7.30 -9.13 -11.20
CA LYS A 36 -7.78 -10.52 -11.17
C LYS A 36 -8.70 -10.79 -9.97
N ILE A 37 -8.82 -9.83 -9.07
CA ILE A 37 -9.68 -9.88 -7.90
C ILE A 37 -11.05 -9.33 -8.32
N ASP A 38 -12.12 -10.09 -8.09
CA ASP A 38 -13.48 -9.71 -8.52
C ASP A 38 -13.94 -8.40 -7.84
N LYS A 39 -14.94 -7.70 -8.40
CA LYS A 39 -15.39 -6.38 -7.90
C LYS A 39 -15.88 -6.42 -6.45
N GLU A 40 -16.41 -7.54 -5.97
CA GLU A 40 -16.78 -7.73 -4.56
C GLU A 40 -15.55 -7.82 -3.63
N ASP A 41 -14.42 -8.28 -4.15
CA ASP A 41 -13.18 -8.42 -3.41
C ASP A 41 -12.33 -7.11 -3.45
N HIS A 42 -12.75 -6.05 -4.17
CA HIS A 42 -12.16 -4.71 -4.06
C HIS A 42 -12.28 -4.13 -2.64
N LEU A 43 -13.38 -4.43 -1.93
CA LEU A 43 -13.53 -4.04 -0.51
C LEU A 43 -12.51 -4.78 0.36
N LEU A 44 -12.23 -6.06 0.07
CA LEU A 44 -11.20 -6.82 0.76
C LEU A 44 -9.80 -6.27 0.49
N LEU A 45 -9.51 -5.85 -0.75
CA LEU A 45 -8.24 -5.25 -1.12
C LEU A 45 -8.02 -3.91 -0.39
N LYS A 46 -9.09 -3.11 -0.26
CA LYS A 46 -9.08 -1.88 0.55
C LYS A 46 -8.81 -2.18 2.02
N ASP A 47 -9.54 -3.11 2.62
CA ASP A 47 -9.35 -3.48 4.03
C ASP A 47 -7.97 -4.09 4.28
N LEU A 48 -7.43 -4.80 3.30
CA LEU A 48 -6.09 -5.38 3.36
C LEU A 48 -5.01 -4.31 3.27
N ALA A 49 -5.17 -3.33 2.36
CA ALA A 49 -4.25 -2.22 2.22
C ALA A 49 -4.15 -1.40 3.52
N ILE A 50 -5.29 -1.13 4.16
CA ILE A 50 -5.34 -0.41 5.45
C ILE A 50 -4.64 -1.23 6.55
N ASP A 51 -4.91 -2.53 6.64
CA ASP A 51 -4.25 -3.41 7.62
C ASP A 51 -2.73 -3.44 7.42
N TRP A 52 -2.28 -3.53 6.17
CA TRP A 52 -0.87 -3.52 5.82
C TRP A 52 -0.19 -2.21 6.16
N ILE A 53 -0.83 -1.06 5.93
CA ILE A 53 -0.33 0.25 6.35
C ILE A 53 -0.18 0.31 7.89
N ASN A 54 -1.12 -0.29 8.61
CA ASN A 54 -1.12 -0.30 10.07
C ASN A 54 -0.19 -1.37 10.69
N SER A 55 0.35 -2.30 9.89
CA SER A 55 1.18 -3.41 10.35
C SER A 55 2.56 -3.00 10.85
N GLU A 56 3.03 -1.79 10.48
CA GLU A 56 4.38 -1.27 10.74
C GLU A 56 5.53 -2.15 10.21
N GLN A 57 5.21 -3.20 9.44
CA GLN A 57 6.18 -3.95 8.67
C GLN A 57 6.49 -3.17 7.41
N LYS A 58 7.78 -2.90 7.18
CA LYS A 58 8.28 -2.04 6.11
C LYS A 58 7.69 -2.41 4.74
N ASP A 59 7.81 -3.68 4.35
CA ASP A 59 7.40 -4.15 3.03
C ASP A 59 5.87 -4.12 2.86
N LEU A 60 5.13 -4.66 3.83
CA LEU A 60 3.65 -4.62 3.82
C LEU A 60 3.13 -3.18 3.78
N THR A 61 3.71 -2.28 4.57
CA THR A 61 3.29 -0.88 4.60
C THR A 61 3.50 -0.22 3.24
N THR A 62 4.65 -0.42 2.61
CA THR A 62 4.93 0.08 1.25
C THR A 62 3.91 -0.46 0.24
N TRP A 63 3.54 -1.74 0.32
CA TRP A 63 2.57 -2.35 -0.57
C TRP A 63 1.15 -1.80 -0.35
N GLY A 64 0.72 -1.70 0.92
CA GLY A 64 -0.58 -1.15 1.28
C GLY A 64 -0.75 0.31 0.83
N MET A 65 0.31 1.13 0.96
CA MET A 65 0.32 2.50 0.44
C MET A 65 0.23 2.56 -1.08
N THR A 66 0.91 1.65 -1.77
CA THR A 66 0.85 1.52 -3.23
C THR A 66 -0.54 1.21 -3.73
N ILE A 67 -1.18 0.20 -3.13
CA ILE A 67 -2.56 -0.15 -3.44
C ILE A 67 -3.50 1.03 -3.14
N ALA A 68 -3.32 1.72 -2.01
CA ALA A 68 -4.17 2.85 -1.64
C ALA A 68 -4.14 4.00 -2.65
N VAL A 69 -2.97 4.36 -3.20
CA VAL A 69 -2.85 5.38 -4.25
C VAL A 69 -3.46 4.94 -5.57
N GLU A 70 -3.20 3.71 -6.00
CA GLU A 70 -3.64 3.27 -7.32
C GLU A 70 -5.14 3.09 -7.40
N TYR A 71 -5.73 2.52 -6.35
CA TYR A 71 -7.17 2.31 -6.23
C TYR A 71 -7.91 3.50 -5.62
N ASN A 72 -7.21 4.63 -5.37
CA ASN A 72 -7.77 5.85 -4.80
C ASN A 72 -8.55 5.61 -3.49
N ILE A 73 -7.98 4.79 -2.60
CA ILE A 73 -8.59 4.43 -1.31
C ILE A 73 -8.44 5.60 -0.34
N GLN A 74 -9.43 6.49 -0.36
CA GLN A 74 -9.43 7.71 0.47
C GLN A 74 -9.47 7.39 1.96
N GLU A 75 -10.06 6.28 2.36
CA GLU A 75 -10.20 5.85 3.76
C GLU A 75 -8.87 5.41 4.38
N ALA A 76 -7.83 5.17 3.57
CA ALA A 76 -6.49 4.92 4.06
C ALA A 76 -5.77 6.20 4.54
N THR A 77 -6.26 7.39 4.18
CA THR A 77 -5.62 8.68 4.49
C THR A 77 -5.28 8.84 5.97
N PRO A 78 -6.19 8.57 6.94
CA PRO A 78 -5.88 8.72 8.37
C PRO A 78 -4.76 7.78 8.83
N SER A 79 -4.71 6.55 8.30
CA SER A 79 -3.65 5.58 8.59
C SER A 79 -2.29 6.06 8.04
N ILE A 80 -2.28 6.63 6.83
CA ILE A 80 -1.06 7.16 6.20
C ILE A 80 -0.56 8.42 6.94
N GLU A 81 -1.46 9.31 7.35
CA GLU A 81 -1.10 10.51 8.14
C GLU A 81 -0.52 10.15 9.50
N LYS A 82 -1.11 9.16 10.18
CA LYS A 82 -0.57 8.60 11.44
C LYS A 82 0.84 8.02 11.24
N LEU A 83 1.04 7.32 10.13
CA LEU A 83 2.34 6.76 9.78
C LEU A 83 3.39 7.85 9.52
N LEU A 84 3.02 8.89 8.77
CA LEU A 84 3.87 10.05 8.51
C LEU A 84 4.32 10.73 9.82
N GLY A 85 3.39 10.87 10.78
CA GLY A 85 3.71 11.41 12.11
C GLY A 85 4.81 10.61 12.81
N LYS A 86 4.69 9.27 12.81
CA LYS A 86 5.70 8.38 13.41
C LYS A 86 7.06 8.48 12.73
N VAL A 87 7.10 8.62 11.41
CA VAL A 87 8.34 8.80 10.65
C VAL A 87 8.98 10.16 10.96
N LYS A 88 8.20 11.23 11.05
CA LYS A 88 8.67 12.58 11.44
C LYS A 88 9.26 12.62 12.85
N GLU A 89 8.66 11.87 13.77
CA GLU A 89 9.13 11.72 15.15
C GLU A 89 10.36 10.81 15.28
N GLY A 90 10.84 10.21 14.17
CA GLY A 90 11.95 9.27 14.17
C GLY A 90 11.62 7.94 14.86
N LYS A 91 10.33 7.67 15.11
CA LYS A 91 9.86 6.43 15.77
C LYS A 91 9.79 5.25 14.81
N LEU A 92 9.73 5.50 13.50
CA LEU A 92 9.74 4.49 12.44
C LEU A 92 10.59 4.93 11.25
N TRP A 93 11.47 4.03 10.79
CA TRP A 93 12.25 4.09 9.53
C TRP A 93 13.04 5.39 9.27
N THR A 94 13.62 5.53 8.07
CA THR A 94 14.55 6.59 7.70
C THR A 94 13.87 7.73 6.94
N LEU A 95 14.55 8.88 6.79
CA LEU A 95 14.09 10.06 6.03
C LEU A 95 13.63 9.74 4.59
N TYR A 96 14.17 8.71 3.94
CA TYR A 96 13.73 8.26 2.62
C TYR A 96 12.22 7.90 2.60
N TYR A 97 11.71 7.33 3.69
CA TYR A 97 10.30 7.00 3.85
C TYR A 97 9.42 8.23 4.03
N LEU A 98 9.95 9.32 4.56
CA LEU A 98 9.24 10.58 4.64
C LEU A 98 8.89 11.09 3.25
N TRP A 99 9.89 11.14 2.35
CA TRP A 99 9.72 11.56 0.96
C TRP A 99 8.76 10.65 0.21
N TYR A 100 8.85 9.34 0.45
CA TYR A 100 7.90 8.37 -0.08
C TYR A 100 6.49 8.66 0.43
N ILE A 101 6.24 8.63 1.74
CA ILE A 101 4.89 8.81 2.32
C ILE A 101 4.25 10.14 1.92
N ASP A 102 5.03 11.22 1.90
CA ASP A 102 4.56 12.55 1.51
C ASP A 102 4.17 12.61 0.02
N GLY A 103 4.99 12.04 -0.86
CA GLY A 103 4.68 11.90 -2.28
C GLY A 103 3.43 11.06 -2.54
N PHE A 104 3.21 10.03 -1.72
CA PHE A 104 1.99 9.20 -1.77
C PHE A 104 0.75 10.00 -1.40
N LEU A 105 0.78 10.75 -0.30
CA LEU A 105 -0.35 11.60 0.12
C LEU A 105 -0.69 12.66 -0.93
N LYS A 106 0.33 13.23 -1.61
CA LYS A 106 0.12 14.19 -2.70
C LYS A 106 -0.67 13.57 -3.85
N ARG A 107 -0.32 12.35 -4.28
CA ARG A 107 -1.01 11.64 -5.37
C ARG A 107 -2.45 11.27 -5.03
N ILE A 108 -2.74 10.85 -3.79
CA ILE A 108 -4.14 10.60 -3.33
C ILE A 108 -4.97 11.88 -3.41
N LYS A 109 -4.39 13.02 -3.04
CA LYS A 109 -5.05 14.33 -3.10
C LYS A 109 -5.27 14.81 -4.54
N GLU A 110 -4.30 14.58 -5.43
CA GLU A 110 -4.40 14.95 -6.85
C GLU A 110 -5.42 14.10 -7.62
N LYS A 111 -5.54 12.79 -7.33
CA LYS A 111 -6.58 11.91 -7.93
C LYS A 111 -8.00 12.18 -7.40
N LYS A 112 -8.19 13.19 -6.54
CA LYS A 112 -9.49 13.60 -6.00
C LYS A 112 -10.15 14.70 -6.84
N GLU A 113 -9.38 15.40 -7.68
CA GLU A 113 -9.83 16.41 -8.65
C GLU A 113 -10.18 15.76 -10.00
#